data_AF-A0AAU2XC74-F1
#
_entry.id   AF-A0AAU2XC74-F1
#
_cell.length_a   1.000
_cell.length_b   1.000
_cell.length_c   1.000
_cell.angle_alpha   90.00
_cell.angle_beta   90.00
_cell.angle_gamma   90.00
#
_symmetry.space_group_name_H-M   'P 1'
#
loop_
_entity.id
_entity.type
_entity.pdbx_description
1 polymer ?
#
loop_
_entity_poly.entity_id
_entity_poly.type
_entity_poly.pdbx_seq_one_letter_code
_entity_poly.pdbx_strand_id
1 'polypeptide(L)'
;MAWFSRKSREPEVPFIDDDYLVDLLDTADFPRTEENLTAVIERVGCMFLVKACQFIDQFGTPQELADFQETYGAPGEDLQAWPQEVLEGLVAWNPQVAEYIVDLPTRVYDMLLEGVDDDSSFLGGDRRKPLQRMHDHWTMRDGQE
;
A
#
# COMPACT_ATOMS: atom_id res chain seq x y z
N MET A 1 19.65 40.08 -6.72
CA MET A 1 18.58 39.17 -6.26
C MET A 1 18.44 38.06 -7.28
N ALA A 2 19.00 36.88 -7.01
CA ALA A 2 18.84 35.72 -7.88
C ALA A 2 17.52 35.04 -7.51
N TRP A 3 16.56 35.08 -8.44
CA TRP A 3 15.35 34.27 -8.35
C TRP A 3 15.77 32.82 -8.51
N PHE A 4 15.64 32.01 -7.46
CA PHE A 4 15.71 30.57 -7.58
C PHE A 4 14.54 30.12 -8.43
N SER A 5 14.79 29.89 -9.72
CA SER A 5 13.97 29.02 -10.54
C SER A 5 14.02 27.65 -9.88
N ARG A 6 13.04 27.35 -9.02
CA ARG A 6 12.71 25.97 -8.67
C ARG A 6 12.40 25.32 -10.01
N LYS A 7 13.36 24.57 -10.56
CA LYS A 7 13.06 23.57 -11.56
C LYS A 7 12.04 22.67 -10.88
N SER A 8 10.78 22.78 -11.27
CA SER A 8 9.74 21.85 -10.85
C SER A 8 10.26 20.47 -11.24
N ARG A 9 10.68 19.69 -10.26
CA ARG A 9 11.03 18.29 -10.47
C ARG A 9 9.74 17.64 -10.98
N GLU A 10 9.81 16.89 -12.07
CA GLU A 10 8.63 16.18 -12.55
C GLU A 10 8.12 15.29 -11.41
N PRO A 11 6.80 15.21 -11.19
CA PRO A 11 6.25 14.41 -10.13
C PRO A 11 6.63 12.95 -10.37
N GLU A 12 7.44 12.41 -9.48
CA GLU A 12 8.00 11.06 -9.56
C GLU A 12 7.15 10.15 -8.66
N VAL A 13 6.61 9.08 -9.24
CA VAL A 13 5.87 8.07 -8.47
C VAL A 13 6.84 7.42 -7.48
N PRO A 14 6.49 7.27 -6.19
CA PRO A 14 7.31 6.50 -5.27
C PRO A 14 7.43 5.07 -5.78
N PHE A 15 8.65 4.56 -5.83
CA PHE A 15 8.93 3.21 -6.29
C PHE A 15 9.03 2.25 -5.10
N ILE A 16 8.42 1.08 -5.23
CA ILE A 16 8.57 -0.02 -4.29
C ILE A 16 9.66 -0.93 -4.85
N ASP A 17 10.81 -1.01 -4.18
CA ASP A 17 11.91 -1.88 -4.60
C ASP A 17 11.49 -3.36 -4.64
N ASP A 18 12.07 -4.13 -5.57
CA ASP A 18 11.77 -5.56 -5.77
C ASP A 18 11.94 -6.38 -4.48
N ASP A 19 12.89 -5.99 -3.64
CA ASP A 19 13.20 -6.66 -2.37
C ASP A 19 12.34 -6.16 -1.18
N TYR A 20 11.57 -5.07 -1.33
CA TYR A 20 10.83 -4.40 -0.24
C TYR A 20 9.97 -5.36 0.59
N LEU A 21 9.21 -6.23 -0.08
CA LEU A 21 8.27 -7.15 0.55
C LEU A 21 9.00 -8.31 1.24
N VAL A 22 10.13 -8.73 0.66
CA VAL A 22 10.98 -9.79 1.18
C VAL A 22 11.73 -9.29 2.43
N ASP A 23 12.30 -8.09 2.36
CA ASP A 23 13.00 -7.44 3.46
C ASP A 23 12.09 -7.19 4.66
N LEU A 24 10.81 -6.90 4.42
CA LEU A 24 9.83 -6.75 5.50
C LEU A 24 9.64 -8.07 6.27
N LEU A 25 9.50 -9.19 5.56
CA LEU A 25 9.38 -10.51 6.19
C LEU A 25 10.63 -10.90 6.97
N ASP A 26 11.80 -10.68 6.38
CA ASP A 26 13.07 -11.00 7.06
C ASP A 26 13.28 -10.18 8.32
N THR A 27 12.98 -8.88 8.25
CA THR A 27 13.13 -7.98 9.40
C THR A 27 12.15 -8.33 10.52
N ALA A 28 10.97 -8.86 10.18
CA ALA A 28 9.99 -9.36 11.13
C ALA A 28 10.24 -10.82 11.57
N ASP A 29 11.31 -11.47 11.11
CA ASP A 29 11.65 -12.87 11.36
C ASP A 29 10.54 -13.86 10.95
N PHE A 30 9.82 -13.56 9.86
CA PHE A 30 8.86 -14.46 9.24
C PHE A 30 9.49 -15.22 8.06
N PRO A 31 9.12 -16.50 7.85
CA PRO A 31 9.63 -17.26 6.73
C PRO A 31 9.08 -16.71 5.40
N ARG A 32 9.93 -16.67 4.37
CA ARG A 32 9.61 -16.25 2.99
C ARG A 32 8.79 -17.30 2.22
N THR A 33 7.63 -17.68 2.75
CA THR A 33 6.68 -18.56 2.07
C THR A 33 5.83 -17.75 1.09
N GLU A 34 5.31 -18.41 0.06
CA GLU A 34 4.37 -17.80 -0.89
C GLU A 34 3.14 -17.20 -0.18
N GLU A 35 2.63 -17.90 0.83
CA GLU A 35 1.49 -17.46 1.65
C GLU A 35 1.80 -16.18 2.43
N ASN A 36 2.97 -16.10 3.07
CA ASN A 36 3.37 -14.90 3.83
C ASN A 36 3.65 -13.71 2.92
N LEU A 37 4.30 -13.94 1.78
CA LEU A 37 4.53 -12.90 0.77
C LEU A 37 3.20 -12.35 0.26
N THR A 38 2.28 -13.23 -0.09
CA THR A 38 0.92 -12.88 -0.51
C THR A 38 0.20 -12.03 0.54
N ALA A 39 0.21 -12.44 1.81
CA ALA A 39 -0.42 -11.70 2.90
C ALA A 39 0.20 -10.30 3.10
N VAL A 40 1.54 -10.18 3.02
CA VAL A 40 2.24 -8.90 3.10
C VAL A 40 1.88 -8.00 1.94
N ILE A 41 1.86 -8.53 0.70
CA ILE A 41 1.49 -7.76 -0.49
C ILE A 41 0.07 -7.20 -0.36
N GLU A 42 -0.88 -8.05 0.02
CA GLU A 42 -2.27 -7.63 0.26
C GLU A 42 -2.33 -6.53 1.32
N ARG A 43 -1.59 -6.68 2.42
CA ARG A 43 -1.56 -5.72 3.52
C ARG A 43 -1.00 -4.37 3.08
N VAL A 44 0.15 -4.37 2.41
CA VAL A 44 0.81 -3.16 1.90
C VAL A 44 -0.07 -2.46 0.87
N GLY A 45 -0.61 -3.21 -0.10
CA GLY A 45 -1.53 -2.69 -1.11
C GLY A 45 -2.78 -2.05 -0.49
N CYS A 46 -3.38 -2.69 0.51
CA CYS A 46 -4.49 -2.10 1.27
C CYS A 46 -4.13 -0.78 1.94
N MET A 47 -2.93 -0.69 2.53
CA MET A 47 -2.51 0.50 3.25
C MET A 47 -2.27 1.68 2.31
N PHE A 48 -1.70 1.41 1.12
CA PHE A 48 -1.61 2.41 0.06
C PHE A 48 -2.99 2.80 -0.47
N LEU A 49 -3.88 1.83 -0.70
CA LEU A 49 -5.25 2.09 -1.17
C LEU A 49 -6.04 2.97 -0.19
N VAL A 50 -5.97 2.67 1.11
CA VAL A 50 -6.59 3.49 2.16
C VAL A 50 -6.05 4.92 2.11
N LYS A 51 -4.74 5.09 1.94
CA LYS A 51 -4.13 6.42 1.83
C LYS A 51 -4.54 7.15 0.55
N ALA A 52 -4.58 6.46 -0.58
CA ALA A 52 -5.07 7.02 -1.84
C ALA A 52 -6.51 7.49 -1.71
N CYS A 53 -7.39 6.67 -1.14
CA CYS A 53 -8.78 7.02 -0.90
C CYS A 53 -8.91 8.24 0.03
N GLN A 54 -8.06 8.37 1.06
CA GLN A 54 -8.05 9.55 1.94
C GLN A 54 -7.69 10.83 1.18
N PHE A 55 -6.72 10.78 0.25
CA PHE A 55 -6.40 11.94 -0.59
C PHE A 55 -7.55 12.30 -1.53
N ILE A 56 -8.16 11.31 -2.20
CA ILE A 56 -9.23 11.55 -3.16
C ILE A 56 -10.50 12.02 -2.45
N ASP A 57 -10.84 11.47 -1.30
CA ASP A 57 -11.96 11.94 -0.47
C ASP A 57 -11.76 13.39 -0.01
N GLN A 58 -10.52 13.77 0.33
CA GLN A 58 -10.20 15.11 0.81
C GLN A 58 -10.16 16.17 -0.30
N PHE A 59 -9.67 15.83 -1.50
CA PHE A 59 -9.35 16.82 -2.54
C PHE A 59 -10.07 16.58 -3.88
N GLY A 60 -10.68 15.41 -4.07
CA GLY A 60 -11.42 15.03 -5.27
C GLY A 60 -12.93 15.10 -5.10
N THR A 61 -13.63 14.45 -6.02
CA THR A 61 -15.08 14.30 -6.04
C THR A 61 -15.49 12.89 -5.62
N PRO A 62 -16.74 12.69 -5.15
CA PRO A 62 -17.25 11.35 -4.85
C PRO A 62 -17.18 10.37 -6.03
N GLN A 63 -17.32 10.87 -7.27
CA GLN A 63 -17.22 10.04 -8.47
C GLN A 63 -15.78 9.57 -8.69
N GLU A 64 -14.80 10.46 -8.56
CA GLU A 64 -13.37 10.09 -8.70
C GLU A 64 -12.95 9.05 -7.64
N LEU A 65 -13.47 9.16 -6.42
CA LEU A 65 -13.25 8.14 -5.38
C LEU A 65 -13.86 6.79 -5.77
N ALA A 66 -15.09 6.79 -6.29
CA ALA A 66 -15.76 5.57 -6.73
C ALA A 66 -15.00 4.91 -7.90
N ASP A 67 -14.60 5.69 -8.91
CA ASP A 67 -13.84 5.20 -10.08
C ASP A 67 -12.49 4.62 -9.67
N PHE A 68 -11.81 5.26 -8.70
CA PHE A 68 -10.54 4.78 -8.15
C PHE A 68 -10.71 3.45 -7.40
N GLN A 69 -11.76 3.34 -6.58
CA GLN A 69 -12.06 2.11 -5.85
C GLN A 69 -12.49 0.97 -6.77
N GLU A 70 -13.21 1.28 -7.86
CA GLU A 70 -13.55 0.27 -8.87
C GLU A 70 -12.30 -0.25 -9.59
N THR A 71 -11.34 0.62 -9.88
CA THR A 71 -10.13 0.26 -10.63
C THR A 71 -9.07 -0.44 -9.76
N TYR A 72 -8.82 0.08 -8.55
CA TYR A 72 -7.70 -0.34 -7.71
C TYR A 72 -8.12 -0.98 -6.38
N GLY A 73 -9.43 -1.11 -6.12
CA GLY A 73 -9.97 -1.57 -4.84
C GLY A 73 -9.66 -3.03 -4.49
N ALA A 74 -9.25 -3.82 -5.48
CA ALA A 74 -8.79 -5.18 -5.35
C ALA A 74 -7.60 -5.42 -6.30
N PRO A 75 -6.70 -6.36 -5.99
CA PRO A 75 -5.62 -6.75 -6.89
C PRO A 75 -6.17 -7.37 -8.18
N GLY A 76 -5.51 -7.06 -9.30
CA GLY A 76 -5.78 -7.68 -10.60
C GLY A 76 -5.16 -9.07 -10.72
N GLU A 77 -4.78 -9.45 -11.95
CA GLU A 77 -4.13 -10.75 -12.23
C GLU A 77 -2.73 -10.84 -11.62
N ASP A 78 -2.01 -9.70 -11.52
CA ASP A 78 -0.70 -9.62 -10.90
C ASP A 78 -0.80 -8.99 -9.51
N LEU A 79 -0.85 -9.85 -8.49
CA LEU A 79 -0.87 -9.41 -7.11
C LEU A 79 0.40 -8.63 -6.73
N GLN A 80 1.57 -9.00 -7.25
CA GLN A 80 2.84 -8.38 -6.84
C GLN A 80 2.94 -6.93 -7.31
N ALA A 81 2.39 -6.62 -8.48
CA ALA A 81 2.35 -5.27 -9.02
C ALA A 81 1.34 -4.36 -8.30
N TRP A 82 0.31 -4.92 -7.68
CA TRP A 82 -0.84 -4.15 -7.17
C TRP A 82 -0.47 -2.97 -6.25
N PRO A 83 0.43 -3.09 -5.25
CA PRO A 83 0.82 -1.94 -4.44
C PRO A 83 1.42 -0.78 -5.25
N GLN A 84 2.22 -1.10 -6.28
CA GLN A 84 2.82 -0.11 -7.18
C GLN A 84 1.76 0.53 -8.07
N GLU A 85 0.84 -0.26 -8.62
CA GLU A 85 -0.29 0.23 -9.44
C GLU A 85 -1.18 1.22 -8.67
N VAL A 86 -1.41 0.98 -7.37
CA VAL A 86 -2.18 1.93 -6.52
C VAL A 86 -1.46 3.28 -6.39
N LEU A 87 -0.14 3.28 -6.20
CA LEU A 87 0.65 4.52 -6.10
C LEU A 87 0.68 5.26 -7.44
N GLU A 88 0.85 4.53 -8.54
CA GLU A 88 0.79 5.06 -9.90
C GLU A 88 -0.58 5.67 -10.20
N GLY A 89 -1.65 4.97 -9.85
CA GLY A 89 -3.02 5.47 -9.98
C GLY A 89 -3.24 6.76 -9.20
N LEU A 90 -2.74 6.84 -7.96
CA LEU A 90 -2.86 8.05 -7.13
C LEU A 90 -2.14 9.25 -7.74
N VAL A 91 -0.92 9.06 -8.24
CA VAL A 91 -0.16 10.12 -8.92
C VAL A 91 -0.76 10.47 -10.27
N ALA A 92 -1.31 9.51 -11.01
CA ALA A 92 -2.01 9.75 -12.25
C ALA A 92 -3.29 10.58 -12.05
N TRP A 93 -4.04 10.32 -10.97
CA TRP A 93 -5.20 11.11 -10.59
C TRP A 93 -4.82 12.56 -10.26
N ASN A 94 -3.79 12.75 -9.43
CA ASN A 94 -3.28 14.09 -9.13
C ASN A 94 -1.75 14.10 -9.00
N PRO A 95 -1.03 14.58 -10.02
CA PRO A 95 0.44 14.57 -10.01
C PRO A 95 1.06 15.38 -8.88
N GLN A 96 0.35 16.37 -8.32
CA GLN A 96 0.85 17.16 -7.19
C GLN A 96 0.96 16.35 -5.90
N VAL A 97 0.25 15.22 -5.79
CA VAL A 97 0.30 14.33 -4.62
C VAL A 97 1.65 13.65 -4.47
N ALA A 98 2.40 13.46 -5.58
CA ALA A 98 3.70 12.79 -5.57
C ALA A 98 4.68 13.35 -4.52
N GLU A 99 4.73 14.68 -4.36
CA GLU A 99 5.60 15.32 -3.37
C GLU A 99 5.22 15.00 -1.90
N TYR A 100 3.98 14.57 -1.65
CA TYR A 100 3.45 14.29 -0.32
C TYR A 100 3.47 12.81 0.05
N ILE A 101 3.67 11.92 -0.94
CA ILE A 101 3.66 10.46 -0.75
C ILE A 101 5.02 9.82 -1.01
N VAL A 102 6.06 10.62 -1.24
CA VAL A 102 7.43 10.13 -1.52
C VAL A 102 7.98 9.23 -0.43
N ASP A 103 7.60 9.47 0.83
CA ASP A 103 8.00 8.69 2.00
C ASP A 103 6.96 7.63 2.41
N LEU A 104 5.85 7.51 1.67
CA LEU A 104 4.75 6.62 2.03
C LEU A 104 5.18 5.15 2.10
N PRO A 105 5.97 4.60 1.15
CA PRO A 105 6.46 3.22 1.27
C PRO A 105 7.25 3.02 2.57
N THR A 106 8.22 3.88 2.88
CA THR A 106 9.02 3.80 4.11
C THR A 106 8.14 3.90 5.36
N ARG A 107 7.15 4.80 5.38
CA ARG A 107 6.24 4.93 6.53
C ARG A 107 5.35 3.71 6.74
N VAL A 108 4.89 3.07 5.66
CA VAL A 108 4.12 1.82 5.74
C VAL A 108 5.01 0.68 6.24
N TYR A 109 6.24 0.59 5.76
CA TYR A 109 7.24 -0.36 6.23
C TYR A 109 7.47 -0.22 7.75
N ASP A 110 7.81 0.98 8.20
CA ASP A 110 8.07 1.26 9.61
C ASP A 110 6.86 0.95 10.49
N MET A 111 5.65 1.31 10.05
CA MET A 111 4.43 1.06 10.82
C MET A 111 4.09 -0.43 10.93
N LEU A 112 4.39 -1.24 9.91
CA LEU A 112 4.21 -2.68 9.98
C LEU A 112 5.21 -3.33 10.95
N LEU A 113 6.44 -2.83 10.98
CA LEU A 113 7.48 -3.33 11.90
C LEU A 113 7.31 -2.85 13.34
N GLU A 114 6.76 -1.67 13.58
CA GLU A 114 6.52 -1.16 14.94
C GLU A 114 5.64 -2.13 15.75
N GLY A 115 4.72 -2.83 15.08
CA GLY A 115 3.84 -3.80 15.70
C GLY A 115 4.44 -5.21 15.88
N VAL A 116 5.65 -5.51 15.42
CA VAL A 116 6.19 -6.89 15.40
C VAL A 116 6.15 -7.53 16.78
N ASP A 117 6.45 -6.80 17.85
CA ASP A 117 6.44 -7.31 19.23
C ASP A 117 5.06 -7.28 19.91
N ASP A 118 4.04 -6.74 19.23
CA ASP A 118 2.65 -6.71 19.70
C ASP A 118 1.84 -7.84 19.06
N ASP A 119 1.43 -8.83 19.87
CA ASP A 119 0.64 -9.98 19.45
C ASP A 119 -0.69 -9.63 18.76
N SER A 120 -1.18 -8.39 18.90
CA SER A 120 -2.39 -7.91 18.23
C SER A 120 -2.16 -7.28 16.85
N SER A 121 -0.90 -7.08 16.45
CA SER A 121 -0.55 -6.49 15.16
C SER A 121 -0.53 -7.52 14.02
N PHE A 122 -0.44 -7.04 12.77
CA PHE A 122 -0.37 -7.92 11.60
C PHE A 122 0.86 -8.82 11.59
N LEU A 123 2.04 -8.27 11.92
CA LEU A 123 3.27 -9.03 12.07
C LEU A 123 3.46 -9.53 13.52
N GLY A 124 2.43 -9.42 14.35
CA GLY A 124 2.37 -9.96 15.70
C GLY A 124 2.11 -11.47 15.71
N GLY A 125 2.46 -12.16 16.79
CA GLY A 125 2.09 -13.57 17.02
C GLY A 125 3.13 -14.64 16.65
N ASP A 126 2.68 -15.86 16.34
CA ASP A 126 3.57 -17.02 16.20
C ASP A 126 4.16 -17.12 14.77
N ARG A 127 5.48 -16.97 14.64
CA ARG A 127 6.22 -16.96 13.35
C ARG A 127 6.21 -18.31 12.63
N ARG A 128 5.77 -19.36 13.33
CA ARG A 128 5.56 -20.69 12.78
C ARG A 128 4.20 -20.83 12.09
N LYS A 129 3.29 -19.87 12.28
CA LYS A 129 1.98 -19.83 11.62
C LYS A 129 2.05 -18.87 10.44
N PRO A 130 1.34 -19.18 9.34
CA PRO A 130 1.21 -18.23 8.23
C PRO A 130 0.52 -16.94 8.67
N LEU A 131 0.91 -15.84 8.04
CA LEU A 131 0.23 -14.55 8.16
C LEU A 131 -1.19 -14.65 7.61
N GLN A 132 -2.12 -13.96 8.26
CA GLN A 132 -3.51 -13.92 7.81
C GLN A 132 -3.66 -13.08 6.54
N ARG A 133 -4.31 -13.63 5.52
CA ARG A 133 -4.65 -12.92 4.30
C ARG A 133 -5.81 -11.94 4.53
N MET A 134 -5.84 -10.85 3.78
CA MET A 134 -6.94 -9.88 3.86
C MET A 134 -8.14 -10.29 2.99
N HIS A 135 -7.97 -11.20 2.04
CA HIS A 135 -9.04 -11.64 1.13
C HIS A 135 -10.27 -12.23 1.85
N ASP A 136 -10.09 -12.77 3.06
CA ASP A 136 -11.19 -13.25 3.92
C ASP A 136 -12.13 -12.13 4.38
N HIS A 137 -11.72 -10.86 4.30
CA HIS A 137 -12.54 -9.70 4.64
C HIS A 137 -13.24 -9.05 3.46
N TRP A 138 -12.73 -9.22 2.23
CA TRP A 138 -13.32 -8.63 1.03
C TRP A 138 -14.56 -9.39 0.55
N THR A 139 -14.54 -10.72 0.66
CA THR A 139 -15.64 -11.61 0.27
C THR A 139 -16.86 -11.56 1.20
N MET A 140 -16.77 -10.92 2.37
CA MET A 140 -17.92 -10.76 3.27
C MET A 140 -18.91 -9.66 2.85
N ARG A 141 -18.59 -8.82 1.86
CA ARG A 141 -19.54 -7.82 1.32
C ARG A 141 -20.59 -8.40 0.38
N ASP A 142 -20.37 -9.60 -0.17
CA ASP A 142 -21.31 -10.28 -1.06
C ASP A 142 -22.29 -11.22 -0.32
N GLY A 143 -22.17 -11.32 1.02
CA GLY A 143 -22.91 -12.28 1.85
C GLY A 143 -23.96 -11.67 2.78
N GLN A 144 -24.23 -10.36 2.70
CA GLN A 144 -25.37 -9.74 3.39
C GLN A 144 -26.44 -9.33 2.36
N GLU A 145 -27.19 -10.33 1.88
CA GLU A 145 -28.55 -10.14 1.36
C GLU A 145 -29.56 -9.97 2.51
#